data_AF-A0AAD7NV93-F1
#
_entry.id   AF-A0AAD7NV93-F1
#
_cell.length_a   1.000
_cell.length_b   1.000
_cell.length_c   1.000
_cell.angle_alpha   90.00
_cell.angle_beta   90.00
_cell.angle_gamma   90.00
#
_symmetry.space_group_name_H-M   'P 1'
#
loop_
_entity.id
_entity.type
_entity.pdbx_description
1 polymer ?
#
loop_
_entity_poly.entity_id
_entity_poly.type
_entity_poly.pdbx_seq_one_letter_code
_entity_poly.pdbx_strand_id
1 'polypeptide(L)'
;MQHPHESIVLVRNVILYPADGGEPRITPMTFNEEGARANPCGIFAINVDLRGLYGDRNMYATRQQLVTIHSQPDPNSHGVYDIFYNISPRLPTNVCMARLVGVDPARPGKRPLWRGDVVVVKSEKWPSLKIGGRQYMNYTDIPPAVLDVLNSNFIPQWYNSRAWGDSLQEEQMSNNEASKVEQNWPVYQKIHPSLSGTRSGYDKKTLDKTARMIDRLETKQAKQGKREELDRIVVCGHCNVHGSSIAQPLRVCGGCRNEKYCSTECQRLAWKEHRSSCKTAQKNGV
;
A
#
# COMPACT_ATOMS: atom_id res chain seq x y z
N MET A 1 -15.26 -31.29 18.71
CA MET A 1 -15.87 -30.66 17.53
C MET A 1 -15.04 -31.08 16.32
N GLN A 2 -15.63 -31.84 15.40
CA GLN A 2 -14.95 -32.37 14.21
C GLN A 2 -14.50 -31.23 13.30
N HIS A 3 -13.24 -31.30 12.85
CA HIS A 3 -12.68 -30.44 11.82
C HIS A 3 -13.19 -30.90 10.45
N PRO A 4 -13.93 -30.07 9.69
CA PRO A 4 -14.21 -30.39 8.32
C PRO A 4 -13.08 -29.84 7.45
N HIS A 5 -12.38 -30.74 6.76
CA HIS A 5 -11.71 -30.45 5.48
C HIS A 5 -12.73 -30.11 4.37
N GLU A 6 -13.84 -29.47 4.71
CA GLU A 6 -14.72 -28.88 3.72
C GLU A 6 -14.09 -27.55 3.34
N SER A 7 -13.72 -27.42 2.07
CA SER A 7 -13.36 -26.14 1.48
C SER A 7 -14.45 -25.12 1.81
N ILE A 8 -14.16 -24.20 2.73
CA ILE A 8 -15.10 -23.19 3.19
C ILE A 8 -15.37 -22.27 2.00
N VAL A 9 -16.58 -22.37 1.45
CA VAL A 9 -17.11 -21.45 0.44
C VAL A 9 -18.18 -20.62 1.11
N LEU A 10 -17.98 -19.30 1.14
CA LEU A 10 -18.97 -18.35 1.66
C LEU A 10 -19.45 -17.48 0.50
N VAL A 11 -20.72 -17.05 0.58
CA VAL A 11 -21.25 -15.99 -0.27
C VAL A 11 -21.63 -14.83 0.63
N ARG A 12 -21.13 -13.63 0.32
CA ARG A 12 -21.48 -12.39 1.03
C ARG A 12 -21.80 -11.30 0.03
N ASN A 13 -22.67 -10.40 0.45
CA ASN A 13 -22.97 -9.17 -0.26
C ASN A 13 -21.80 -8.19 -0.09
N VAL A 14 -21.30 -7.72 -1.23
CA VAL A 14 -20.19 -6.79 -1.36
C VAL A 14 -20.66 -5.57 -2.16
N ILE A 15 -19.96 -4.45 -2.05
CA ILE A 15 -20.17 -3.33 -2.99
C ILE A 15 -19.28 -3.56 -4.21
N LEU A 16 -19.86 -3.44 -5.39
CA LEU A 16 -19.17 -3.46 -6.68
C LEU A 16 -19.28 -2.09 -7.35
N TYR A 17 -18.13 -1.53 -7.70
CA TYR A 17 -17.99 -0.37 -8.59
C TYR A 17 -17.54 -0.88 -9.96
N PRO A 18 -18.46 -1.06 -10.91
CA PRO A 18 -18.16 -1.71 -12.17
C PRO A 18 -17.32 -0.79 -13.09
N ALA A 19 -16.32 -1.36 -13.74
CA ALA A 19 -15.39 -0.60 -14.57
C ALA A 19 -16.05 0.00 -15.82
N ASP A 20 -17.12 -0.64 -16.29
CA ASP A 20 -17.90 -0.24 -17.47
C ASP A 20 -18.67 1.08 -17.28
N GLY A 21 -18.73 1.63 -16.06
CA GLY A 21 -19.41 2.88 -15.75
C GLY A 21 -20.82 2.73 -15.21
N GLY A 22 -21.31 1.50 -15.03
CA GLY A 22 -22.57 1.21 -14.35
C GLY A 22 -22.61 1.79 -12.92
N GLU A 23 -23.81 1.90 -12.35
CA GLU A 23 -23.96 2.41 -10.98
C GLU A 23 -23.31 1.45 -9.95
N PRO A 24 -22.73 2.01 -8.87
CA PRO A 24 -22.34 1.22 -7.71
C PRO A 24 -23.51 0.39 -7.18
N ARG A 25 -23.27 -0.88 -6.88
CA ARG A 25 -24.33 -1.78 -6.42
C ARG A 25 -23.84 -2.78 -5.41
N ILE A 26 -24.78 -3.28 -4.61
CA ILE A 26 -24.53 -4.42 -3.73
C ILE A 26 -24.85 -5.70 -4.49
N THR A 27 -23.91 -6.65 -4.49
CA THR A 27 -24.04 -7.92 -5.21
C THR A 27 -23.43 -9.05 -4.39
N PRO A 28 -23.95 -10.29 -4.47
CA PRO A 28 -23.29 -11.43 -3.86
C PRO A 28 -21.97 -11.75 -4.57
N MET A 29 -20.92 -12.06 -3.79
CA MET A 29 -19.67 -12.61 -4.28
C MET A 29 -19.19 -13.77 -3.42
N THR A 30 -18.43 -14.66 -4.06
CA THR A 30 -17.90 -15.87 -3.40
C THR A 30 -16.58 -15.56 -2.70
N PHE A 31 -16.39 -16.16 -1.52
CA PHE A 31 -15.17 -16.15 -0.75
C PHE A 31 -14.71 -17.60 -0.59
N ASN A 32 -13.49 -17.91 -1.01
CA ASN A 32 -12.97 -19.27 -1.01
C ASN A 32 -11.43 -19.26 -0.89
N GLU A 33 -10.83 -20.44 -0.75
CA GLU A 33 -9.37 -20.57 -0.64
C GLU A 33 -8.63 -20.21 -1.93
N GLU A 34 -9.25 -20.42 -3.09
CA GLU A 34 -8.60 -20.14 -4.38
C GLU A 34 -8.46 -18.63 -4.62
N GLY A 35 -9.49 -17.86 -4.27
CA GLY A 35 -9.45 -16.41 -4.21
C GLY A 35 -8.37 -15.91 -3.26
N ALA A 36 -8.22 -16.55 -2.09
CA ALA A 36 -7.11 -16.25 -1.17
C ALA A 36 -5.74 -16.55 -1.79
N ARG A 37 -5.56 -17.70 -2.43
CA ARG A 37 -4.29 -18.09 -3.09
C ARG A 37 -3.91 -17.18 -4.24
N ALA A 38 -4.90 -16.68 -4.98
CA ALA A 38 -4.67 -15.79 -6.12
C ALA A 38 -4.42 -14.33 -5.71
N ASN A 39 -4.87 -13.92 -4.53
CA ASN A 39 -4.72 -12.55 -4.05
C ASN A 39 -3.29 -12.33 -3.49
N PRO A 40 -2.50 -11.38 -4.03
CA PRO A 40 -1.16 -11.08 -3.51
C PRO A 40 -1.19 -10.56 -2.06
N CYS A 41 -2.34 -10.07 -1.59
CA CYS A 41 -2.57 -9.64 -0.19
C CYS A 41 -3.21 -10.75 0.68
N GLY A 42 -3.33 -11.98 0.17
CA GLY A 42 -4.02 -13.09 0.84
C GLY A 42 -3.20 -13.72 1.98
N ILE A 43 -3.34 -13.20 3.20
CA ILE A 43 -2.82 -13.85 4.43
C ILE A 43 -3.87 -14.72 5.15
N PHE A 44 -5.12 -14.69 4.66
CA PHE A 44 -6.27 -15.37 5.26
C PHE A 44 -6.57 -16.71 4.59
N ALA A 45 -7.24 -17.60 5.32
CA ALA A 45 -7.62 -18.92 4.82
C ALA A 45 -8.57 -18.85 3.60
N ILE A 46 -9.47 -17.86 3.58
CA ILE A 46 -10.37 -17.56 2.45
C ILE A 46 -10.34 -16.05 2.17
N ASN A 47 -10.67 -15.66 0.94
CA ASN A 47 -10.79 -14.26 0.53
C ASN A 47 -11.80 -14.14 -0.63
N VAL A 48 -12.27 -12.94 -0.92
CA VAL A 48 -13.17 -12.67 -2.06
C VAL A 48 -12.50 -13.12 -3.36
N ASP A 49 -13.26 -13.83 -4.19
CA ASP A 49 -12.78 -14.38 -5.45
C ASP A 49 -12.87 -13.34 -6.57
N LEU A 50 -11.74 -12.68 -6.85
CA LEU A 50 -11.63 -11.61 -7.84
C LEU A 50 -11.18 -12.12 -9.22
N ARG A 51 -10.90 -13.41 -9.37
CA ARG A 51 -10.35 -13.98 -10.60
C ARG A 51 -11.29 -13.81 -11.78
N GLY A 52 -12.60 -13.92 -11.55
CA GLY A 52 -13.61 -13.67 -12.59
C GLY A 52 -13.66 -12.22 -13.07
N LEU A 53 -13.23 -11.26 -12.23
CA LEU A 53 -13.25 -9.82 -12.56
C LEU A 53 -11.95 -9.38 -13.23
N TYR A 54 -10.80 -9.88 -12.75
CA TYR A 54 -9.49 -9.40 -13.21
C TYR A 54 -8.82 -10.35 -14.20
N GLY A 55 -9.19 -11.63 -14.19
CA GLY A 55 -8.47 -12.69 -14.87
C GLY A 55 -7.13 -13.01 -14.20
N ASP A 56 -6.68 -14.26 -14.33
CA ASP A 56 -5.48 -14.75 -13.65
C ASP A 56 -4.22 -13.92 -13.95
N ARG A 57 -4.13 -13.38 -15.18
CA ARG A 57 -2.98 -12.58 -15.62
C ARG A 57 -2.88 -11.22 -14.96
N ASN A 58 -3.92 -10.71 -14.29
CA ASN A 58 -3.90 -9.39 -13.66
C ASN A 58 -3.99 -9.45 -12.13
N MET A 59 -4.14 -10.64 -11.53
CA MET A 59 -4.25 -10.81 -10.09
C MET A 59 -3.04 -10.25 -9.32
N TYR A 60 -1.84 -10.27 -9.91
CA TYR A 60 -0.62 -9.71 -9.29
C TYR A 60 -0.70 -8.19 -9.06
N ALA A 61 -1.51 -7.48 -9.85
CA ALA A 61 -1.70 -6.04 -9.77
C ALA A 61 -2.90 -5.66 -8.87
N THR A 62 -3.51 -6.63 -8.18
CA THR A 62 -4.53 -6.38 -7.16
C THR A 62 -3.90 -5.73 -5.94
N ARG A 63 -4.61 -4.77 -5.37
CA ARG A 63 -4.25 -4.01 -4.18
C ARG A 63 -5.43 -3.97 -3.21
N GLN A 64 -5.12 -3.60 -1.99
CA GLN A 64 -6.06 -3.51 -0.89
C GLN A 64 -5.90 -2.18 -0.17
N GLN A 65 -7.00 -1.50 0.09
CA GLN A 65 -7.08 -0.35 0.97
C GLN A 65 -8.02 -0.66 2.12
N LEU A 66 -7.52 -0.50 3.35
CA LEU A 66 -8.32 -0.65 4.55
C LEU A 66 -9.04 0.67 4.86
N VAL A 67 -10.32 0.60 5.23
CA VAL A 67 -11.06 1.73 5.79
C VAL A 67 -11.84 1.29 7.02
N THR A 68 -11.75 2.09 8.08
CA THR A 68 -12.53 1.89 9.31
C THR A 68 -13.65 2.92 9.36
N ILE A 69 -14.89 2.47 9.24
CA ILE A 69 -16.07 3.33 9.35
C ILE A 69 -16.56 3.28 10.79
N HIS A 70 -16.70 4.45 11.39
CA HIS A 70 -17.23 4.64 12.73
C HIS A 70 -18.08 5.92 12.76
N SER A 71 -18.78 6.16 13.87
CA SER A 71 -19.58 7.37 14.10
C SER A 71 -20.63 7.67 13.01
N GLN A 72 -21.20 6.62 12.41
CA GLN A 72 -22.31 6.75 11.45
C GLN A 72 -23.67 6.70 12.15
N PRO A 73 -24.71 7.37 11.59
CA PRO A 73 -26.08 7.30 12.10
C PRO A 73 -26.62 5.86 12.19
N ASP A 74 -26.27 5.00 11.24
CA ASP A 74 -26.53 3.57 11.30
C ASP A 74 -25.37 2.83 12.00
N PRO A 75 -25.59 2.23 13.19
CA PRO A 75 -24.56 1.47 13.90
C PRO A 75 -24.07 0.24 13.13
N ASN A 76 -24.90 -0.34 12.25
CA ASN A 76 -24.51 -1.53 11.49
C ASN A 76 -23.41 -1.21 10.47
N SER A 77 -23.33 0.05 10.04
CA SER A 77 -22.29 0.56 9.15
C SER A 77 -20.92 0.67 9.84
N HIS A 78 -20.84 0.51 11.16
CA HIS A 78 -19.55 0.52 11.87
C HIS A 78 -18.77 -0.76 11.59
N GLY A 79 -17.47 -0.63 11.40
CA GLY A 79 -16.58 -1.77 11.20
C GLY A 79 -15.38 -1.46 10.31
N VAL A 80 -14.72 -2.54 9.93
CA VAL A 80 -13.57 -2.52 9.03
C VAL A 80 -14.01 -3.01 7.66
N TYR A 81 -13.54 -2.34 6.62
CA TYR A 81 -13.85 -2.65 5.24
C TYR A 81 -12.57 -2.68 4.43
N ASP A 82 -12.49 -3.66 3.54
CA ASP A 82 -11.39 -3.84 2.60
C ASP A 82 -11.85 -3.47 1.21
N ILE A 83 -11.18 -2.50 0.60
CA ILE A 83 -11.39 -2.08 -0.78
C ILE A 83 -10.34 -2.75 -1.64
N PHE A 84 -10.76 -3.72 -2.45
CA PHE A 84 -9.94 -4.36 -3.46
C PHE A 84 -10.05 -3.63 -4.79
N TYR A 85 -8.91 -3.34 -5.39
CA TYR A 85 -8.84 -2.69 -6.68
C TYR A 85 -7.62 -3.19 -7.46
N ASN A 86 -7.59 -2.95 -8.77
CA ASN A 86 -6.47 -3.33 -9.61
C ASN A 86 -5.81 -2.08 -10.23
N ILE A 87 -4.53 -2.20 -10.56
CA ILE A 87 -3.75 -1.14 -11.20
C ILE A 87 -3.10 -1.59 -12.52
N SER A 88 -3.42 -2.79 -12.99
CA SER A 88 -2.90 -3.32 -14.25
C SER A 88 -3.33 -2.44 -15.42
N PRO A 89 -2.39 -1.98 -16.27
CA PRO A 89 -2.72 -1.24 -17.48
C PRO A 89 -3.45 -2.11 -18.52
N ARG A 90 -3.56 -3.43 -18.30
CA ARG A 90 -4.29 -4.37 -19.17
C ARG A 90 -5.80 -4.40 -18.90
N LEU A 91 -6.23 -3.94 -17.73
CA LEU A 91 -7.65 -3.78 -17.39
C LEU A 91 -8.13 -2.38 -17.81
N PRO A 92 -9.41 -2.16 -18.12
CA PRO A 92 -9.92 -0.83 -18.46
C PRO A 92 -9.83 0.12 -17.28
N THR A 93 -9.78 1.43 -17.54
CA THR A 93 -10.00 2.44 -16.50
C THR A 93 -11.39 2.27 -15.90
N ASN A 94 -11.51 2.34 -14.57
CA ASN A 94 -12.80 2.25 -13.92
C ASN A 94 -13.59 3.55 -14.09
N VAL A 95 -14.56 3.54 -15.00
CA VAL A 95 -15.38 4.71 -15.34
C VAL A 95 -16.30 5.12 -14.18
N CYS A 96 -16.83 4.14 -13.44
CA CYS A 96 -17.68 4.40 -12.28
C CYS A 96 -16.93 5.21 -11.21
N MET A 97 -15.73 4.76 -10.85
CA MET A 97 -14.86 5.44 -9.88
C MET A 97 -14.42 6.81 -10.40
N ALA A 98 -14.07 6.95 -11.68
CA ALA A 98 -13.70 8.24 -12.27
C ALA A 98 -14.83 9.28 -12.12
N ARG A 99 -16.07 8.88 -12.41
CA ARG A 99 -17.26 9.72 -12.24
C ARG A 99 -17.46 10.14 -10.78
N LEU A 100 -17.33 9.20 -9.83
CA LEU A 100 -17.49 9.49 -8.39
C LEU A 100 -16.50 10.54 -7.89
N VAL A 101 -15.31 10.61 -8.49
CA VAL A 101 -14.27 11.58 -8.10
C VAL A 101 -14.24 12.81 -9.00
N GLY A 102 -15.24 12.99 -9.87
CA GLY A 102 -15.38 14.15 -10.74
C GLY A 102 -14.36 14.22 -11.89
N VAL A 103 -13.80 13.09 -12.30
CA VAL A 103 -12.84 13.00 -13.42
C VAL A 103 -13.57 12.53 -14.68
N ASP A 104 -13.39 13.28 -15.78
CA ASP A 104 -13.85 12.86 -17.10
C ASP A 104 -13.03 11.64 -17.57
N PRO A 105 -13.64 10.46 -17.71
CA PRO A 105 -12.95 9.25 -18.15
C PRO A 105 -12.45 9.34 -19.59
N ALA A 106 -13.02 10.21 -20.43
CA ALA A 106 -12.55 10.45 -21.79
C ALA A 106 -11.33 11.39 -21.83
N ARG A 107 -11.11 12.16 -20.76
CA ARG A 107 -10.00 13.11 -20.61
C ARG A 107 -9.38 12.99 -19.22
N PRO A 108 -8.82 11.81 -18.88
CA PRO A 108 -8.23 11.61 -17.57
C PRO A 108 -7.06 12.58 -17.40
N GLY A 109 -7.04 13.27 -16.26
CA GLY A 109 -5.91 14.12 -15.88
C GLY A 109 -4.64 13.28 -15.67
N LYS A 110 -3.56 13.93 -15.20
CA LYS A 110 -2.29 13.24 -14.93
C LYS A 110 -2.34 12.25 -13.76
N ARG A 111 -3.39 12.32 -12.94
CA ARG A 111 -3.52 11.53 -11.72
C ARG A 111 -4.00 10.11 -12.06
N PRO A 112 -3.40 9.06 -11.47
CA PRO A 112 -3.75 7.69 -11.79
C PRO A 112 -5.19 7.36 -11.34
N LEU A 113 -5.87 6.53 -12.13
CA LEU A 113 -7.20 6.00 -11.84
C LEU A 113 -7.14 4.49 -11.59
N TRP A 114 -8.14 3.98 -10.87
CA TRP A 114 -8.36 2.55 -10.67
C TRP A 114 -8.58 1.82 -12.00
N ARG A 115 -8.17 0.56 -12.08
CA ARG A 115 -8.32 -0.31 -13.25
C ARG A 115 -9.19 -1.52 -12.89
N GLY A 116 -10.03 -1.94 -13.82
CA GLY A 116 -11.01 -3.01 -13.59
C GLY A 116 -12.02 -2.64 -12.51
N ASP A 117 -12.83 -3.62 -12.11
CA ASP A 117 -13.85 -3.42 -11.07
C ASP A 117 -13.20 -3.13 -9.70
N VAL A 118 -13.85 -2.33 -8.87
CA VAL A 118 -13.46 -2.13 -7.47
C VAL A 118 -14.49 -2.81 -6.58
N VAL A 119 -14.02 -3.62 -5.63
CA VAL A 119 -14.87 -4.43 -4.74
C VAL A 119 -14.61 -4.04 -3.30
N VAL A 120 -15.67 -3.77 -2.54
CA VAL A 120 -15.58 -3.50 -1.10
C VAL A 120 -16.23 -4.63 -0.33
N VAL A 121 -15.54 -5.14 0.67
CA VAL A 121 -16.05 -6.19 1.56
C VAL A 121 -16.02 -5.72 3.00
N LYS A 122 -16.96 -6.18 3.84
CA LYS A 122 -16.91 -5.97 5.29
C LYS A 122 -16.13 -7.11 5.94
N SER A 123 -15.19 -6.74 6.79
CA SER A 123 -14.33 -7.67 7.50
C SER A 123 -14.32 -7.39 9.00
N GLU A 124 -14.30 -8.45 9.79
CA GLU A 124 -14.20 -8.38 11.24
C GLU A 124 -13.07 -9.31 11.70
N LYS A 125 -12.18 -8.77 12.52
CA LYS A 125 -11.02 -9.50 13.03
C LYS A 125 -11.51 -10.71 13.83
N TRP A 126 -11.07 -11.91 13.43
CA TRP A 126 -11.44 -13.14 14.13
C TRP A 126 -10.83 -13.14 15.56
N PRO A 127 -11.62 -13.50 16.60
CA PRO A 127 -11.20 -13.32 18.00
C PRO A 127 -10.04 -14.21 18.48
N SER A 128 -9.66 -15.27 17.75
CA SER A 128 -8.55 -16.15 18.15
C SER A 128 -7.57 -16.43 17.00
N LEU A 129 -6.28 -16.20 17.29
CA LEU A 129 -5.18 -16.43 16.37
C LEU A 129 -5.01 -17.94 16.11
N LYS A 130 -5.12 -18.34 14.83
CA LYS A 130 -4.61 -19.59 14.23
C LYS A 130 -5.38 -20.88 14.59
N ILE A 131 -6.18 -21.36 13.64
CA ILE A 131 -6.51 -22.79 13.51
C ILE A 131 -5.64 -23.33 12.36
N GLY A 132 -4.74 -24.27 12.64
CA GLY A 132 -3.85 -24.84 11.60
C GLY A 132 -2.85 -23.85 10.97
N GLY A 133 -2.47 -22.77 11.68
CA GLY A 133 -1.42 -21.83 11.25
C GLY A 133 -1.85 -20.74 10.27
N ARG A 134 -3.06 -20.79 9.69
CA ARG A 134 -3.62 -19.72 8.83
C ARG A 134 -4.42 -18.70 9.63
N GLN A 135 -4.38 -17.43 9.23
CA GLN A 135 -5.25 -16.40 9.82
C GLN A 135 -6.67 -16.55 9.25
N TYR A 136 -7.68 -16.32 10.07
CA TYR A 136 -9.08 -16.27 9.63
C TYR A 136 -9.57 -14.84 9.74
N MET A 137 -10.37 -14.44 8.76
CA MET A 137 -11.10 -13.18 8.75
C MET A 137 -12.58 -13.51 8.71
N ASN A 138 -13.39 -12.86 9.55
CA ASN A 138 -14.83 -12.99 9.45
C ASN A 138 -15.31 -12.03 8.35
N TYR A 139 -15.88 -12.55 7.27
CA TYR A 139 -16.51 -11.73 6.24
C TYR A 139 -18.02 -11.73 6.44
N THR A 140 -18.60 -10.54 6.50
CA THR A 140 -20.04 -10.32 6.73
C THR A 140 -20.67 -9.55 5.57
N ASP A 141 -21.99 -9.57 5.46
CA ASP A 141 -22.70 -8.82 4.43
C ASP A 141 -22.51 -7.32 4.66
N ILE A 142 -22.25 -6.57 3.59
CA ILE A 142 -22.19 -5.12 3.68
C ILE A 142 -23.59 -4.52 3.97
N PRO A 143 -23.72 -3.67 5.00
CA PRO A 143 -24.91 -2.85 5.20
C PRO A 143 -25.11 -1.85 4.06
N PRO A 144 -26.34 -1.64 3.55
CA PRO A 144 -26.60 -0.72 2.45
C PRO A 144 -26.12 0.71 2.66
N ALA A 145 -26.22 1.23 3.89
CA ALA A 145 -25.83 2.59 4.23
C ALA A 145 -24.32 2.87 4.04
N VAL A 146 -23.48 1.83 4.01
CA VAL A 146 -22.04 1.97 3.75
C VAL A 146 -21.77 2.53 2.35
N LEU A 147 -22.62 2.22 1.39
CA LEU A 147 -22.45 2.69 0.01
C LEU A 147 -22.42 4.22 -0.07
N ASP A 148 -23.37 4.88 0.60
CA ASP A 148 -23.48 6.33 0.62
C ASP A 148 -22.30 6.98 1.35
N VAL A 149 -21.85 6.37 2.46
CA VAL A 149 -20.69 6.81 3.23
C VAL A 149 -19.41 6.78 2.39
N LEU A 150 -19.19 5.68 1.66
CA LEU A 150 -18.02 5.54 0.81
C LEU A 150 -18.06 6.51 -0.37
N ASN A 151 -19.21 6.61 -1.04
CA ASN A 151 -19.37 7.45 -2.24
C ASN A 151 -19.23 8.94 -1.92
N SER A 152 -19.84 9.41 -0.83
CA SER A 152 -19.93 10.84 -0.53
C SER A 152 -18.71 11.36 0.22
N ASN A 153 -18.07 10.52 1.04
CA ASN A 153 -17.02 10.97 1.94
C ASN A 153 -15.67 10.34 1.62
N PHE A 154 -15.57 9.01 1.66
CA PHE A 154 -14.27 8.34 1.65
C PHE A 154 -13.61 8.35 0.27
N ILE A 155 -14.29 7.89 -0.78
CA ILE A 155 -13.69 7.71 -2.11
C ILE A 155 -13.15 9.03 -2.69
N PRO A 156 -13.90 10.16 -2.67
CA PRO A 156 -13.38 11.43 -3.16
C PRO A 156 -12.18 11.94 -2.36
N GLN A 157 -12.19 11.80 -1.02
CA GLN A 157 -11.07 12.22 -0.17
C GLN A 157 -9.84 11.34 -0.39
N TRP A 158 -10.03 10.03 -0.49
CA TRP A 158 -8.97 9.07 -0.77
C TRP A 158 -8.31 9.36 -2.12
N TYR A 159 -9.12 9.56 -3.16
CA TYR A 159 -8.61 9.95 -4.48
C TYR A 159 -7.77 11.21 -4.42
N ASN A 160 -8.21 12.25 -3.71
CA ASN A 160 -7.53 13.54 -3.65
C ASN A 160 -6.35 13.58 -2.67
N SER A 161 -6.13 12.52 -1.87
CA SER A 161 -5.04 12.46 -0.91
C SER A 161 -3.66 12.34 -1.59
N ARG A 162 -2.66 13.12 -1.18
CA ARG A 162 -1.30 13.04 -1.78
C ARG A 162 -0.71 11.63 -1.70
N ALA A 163 -0.81 11.00 -0.53
CA ALA A 163 -0.29 9.65 -0.28
C ALA A 163 -0.77 8.63 -1.31
N TRP A 164 -2.05 8.71 -1.71
CA TRP A 164 -2.60 7.84 -2.74
C TRP A 164 -1.99 8.10 -4.12
N GLY A 165 -1.92 9.37 -4.51
CA GLY A 165 -1.42 9.75 -5.85
C GLY A 165 0.04 9.37 -6.04
N ASP A 166 0.87 9.64 -5.04
CA ASP A 166 2.31 9.42 -5.10
C ASP A 166 2.61 7.90 -5.16
N SER A 167 1.99 7.11 -4.27
CA SER A 167 2.18 5.66 -4.22
C SER A 167 1.73 4.95 -5.50
N LEU A 168 0.58 5.33 -6.06
CA LEU A 168 0.12 4.73 -7.32
C LEU A 168 0.99 5.11 -8.50
N GLN A 169 1.48 6.35 -8.55
CA GLN A 169 2.27 6.81 -9.69
C GLN A 169 3.60 6.06 -9.78
N GLU A 170 4.29 5.89 -8.65
CA GLU A 170 5.51 5.07 -8.56
C GLU A 170 5.25 3.63 -8.99
N GLU A 171 4.14 3.05 -8.52
CA GLU A 171 3.84 1.65 -8.78
C GLU A 171 3.38 1.37 -10.21
N GLN A 172 2.61 2.29 -10.82
CA GLN A 172 2.27 2.22 -12.23
C GLN A 172 3.48 2.39 -13.13
N MET A 173 4.43 3.27 -12.78
CA MET A 173 5.69 3.39 -13.50
C MET A 173 6.46 2.05 -13.50
N SER A 174 6.61 1.43 -12.33
CA SER A 174 7.26 0.12 -12.19
C SER A 174 6.56 -0.98 -13.00
N ASN A 175 5.22 -1.04 -12.93
CA ASN A 175 4.44 -2.02 -13.69
C ASN A 175 4.50 -1.81 -15.20
N ASN A 176 4.56 -0.55 -15.66
CA ASN A 176 4.72 -0.24 -17.08
C ASN A 176 6.10 -0.66 -17.58
N GLU A 177 7.16 -0.48 -16.79
CA GLU A 177 8.49 -0.97 -17.11
C GLU A 177 8.53 -2.50 -17.20
N ALA A 178 7.95 -3.19 -16.20
CA ALA A 178 7.85 -4.66 -16.22
C ALA A 178 7.06 -5.17 -17.44
N SER A 179 5.96 -4.49 -17.80
CA SER A 179 5.15 -4.84 -18.98
C SER A 179 5.92 -4.65 -20.29
N LYS A 180 6.73 -3.58 -20.41
CA LYS A 180 7.60 -3.37 -21.58
C LYS A 180 8.65 -4.47 -21.71
N VAL A 181 9.22 -4.93 -20.59
CA VAL A 181 10.18 -6.04 -20.58
C VAL A 181 9.48 -7.34 -21.04
N GLU A 182 8.28 -7.62 -20.53
CA GLU A 182 7.51 -8.81 -20.91
C GLU A 182 7.09 -8.79 -22.39
N GLN A 183 6.65 -7.65 -22.92
CA GLN A 183 6.29 -7.49 -24.33
C GLN A 183 7.49 -7.67 -25.27
N ASN A 184 8.67 -7.20 -24.85
CA ASN A 184 9.90 -7.32 -25.63
C ASN A 184 10.65 -8.63 -25.34
N TRP A 185 10.16 -9.48 -24.44
CA TRP A 185 10.80 -10.74 -24.06
C TRP A 185 11.14 -11.65 -25.26
N PRO A 186 10.28 -11.81 -26.28
CA PRO A 186 10.63 -12.60 -27.47
C PRO A 186 11.78 -11.99 -28.30
N VAL A 187 11.92 -10.66 -28.28
CA VAL A 187 13.02 -9.95 -28.94
C VAL A 187 14.31 -10.15 -28.14
N TYR A 188 14.27 -10.02 -26.82
CA TYR A 188 15.40 -10.31 -25.94
C TYR A 188 15.89 -11.76 -26.07
N GLN A 189 14.97 -12.73 -26.21
CA GLN A 189 15.32 -14.13 -26.45
C GLN A 189 16.02 -14.36 -27.80
N LYS A 190 15.67 -13.60 -28.84
CA LYS A 190 16.34 -13.66 -30.15
C LYS A 190 17.77 -13.10 -30.10
N ILE A 191 18.00 -12.06 -29.31
CA ILE A 191 19.31 -11.39 -29.19
C ILE A 191 20.22 -12.13 -28.20
N HIS A 192 19.64 -12.86 -27.25
CA HIS A 192 20.33 -13.69 -26.26
C HIS A 192 19.86 -15.15 -26.31
N PRO A 193 20.27 -15.92 -27.33
CA PRO A 193 19.79 -17.30 -27.52
C PRO A 193 20.11 -18.24 -26.35
N SER A 194 21.08 -17.92 -25.49
CA SER A 194 21.37 -18.67 -24.26
C SER A 194 20.30 -18.52 -23.17
N LEU A 195 19.32 -17.62 -23.33
CA LEU A 195 18.18 -17.42 -22.44
C LEU A 195 16.93 -18.22 -22.87
N SER A 196 17.05 -19.08 -23.90
CA SER A 196 15.93 -19.88 -24.44
C SER A 196 15.58 -21.12 -23.59
N GLY A 197 15.89 -21.10 -22.29
CA GLY A 197 15.49 -22.15 -21.35
C GLY A 197 14.14 -21.85 -20.72
N THR A 198 13.27 -22.85 -20.64
CA THR A 198 12.03 -22.82 -19.84
C THR A 198 12.25 -22.14 -18.47
N ARG A 199 11.20 -21.52 -17.92
CA ARG A 199 11.11 -20.72 -16.66
C ARG A 199 11.78 -21.31 -15.39
N SER A 200 12.35 -22.51 -15.47
CA SER A 200 13.00 -23.32 -14.44
C SER A 200 14.54 -23.46 -14.59
N GLY A 201 15.20 -22.74 -15.49
CA GLY A 201 16.58 -23.02 -15.88
C GLY A 201 17.61 -21.93 -15.58
N TYR A 202 17.59 -21.28 -14.42
CA TYR A 202 18.75 -20.46 -14.00
C TYR A 202 19.75 -21.36 -13.27
N ASP A 203 21.02 -21.37 -13.70
CA ASP A 203 22.13 -21.95 -12.92
C ASP A 203 22.08 -21.41 -11.49
N LYS A 204 22.15 -22.31 -10.50
CA LYS A 204 22.18 -22.02 -9.06
C LYS A 204 23.13 -20.87 -8.72
N LYS A 205 24.29 -20.77 -9.40
CA LYS A 205 25.24 -19.67 -9.19
C LYS A 205 24.66 -18.31 -9.59
N THR A 206 23.85 -18.24 -10.64
CA THR A 206 23.19 -17.01 -11.10
C THR A 206 22.03 -16.63 -10.18
N LEU A 207 21.24 -17.62 -9.72
CA LEU A 207 20.19 -17.39 -8.72
C LEU A 207 20.77 -16.91 -7.38
N ASP A 208 21.84 -17.54 -6.90
CA ASP A 208 22.53 -17.15 -5.66
C ASP A 208 23.13 -15.75 -5.77
N LYS A 209 23.68 -15.39 -6.94
CA LYS A 209 24.23 -14.04 -7.18
C LYS A 209 23.13 -12.99 -7.18
N THR A 210 21.99 -13.27 -7.80
CA THR A 210 20.83 -12.37 -7.83
C THR A 210 20.18 -12.24 -6.46
N ALA A 211 20.01 -13.34 -5.71
CA ALA A 211 19.49 -13.32 -4.34
C ALA A 211 20.38 -12.47 -3.41
N ARG A 212 21.71 -12.60 -3.51
CA ARG A 212 22.67 -11.77 -2.75
C ARG A 212 22.67 -10.30 -3.18
N MET A 213 22.19 -9.99 -4.38
CA MET A 213 22.07 -8.62 -4.86
C MET A 213 20.77 -7.99 -4.34
N ILE A 214 19.66 -8.74 -4.37
CA ILE A 214 18.38 -8.34 -3.78
C ILE A 214 18.52 -8.10 -2.28
N ASP A 215 19.09 -9.04 -1.53
CA ASP A 215 19.35 -8.91 -0.08
C ASP A 215 20.20 -7.67 0.25
N ARG A 216 21.20 -7.36 -0.59
CA ARG A 216 22.01 -6.14 -0.45
C ARG A 216 21.22 -4.86 -0.74
N LEU A 217 20.28 -4.89 -1.68
CA LEU A 217 19.43 -3.74 -2.01
C LEU A 217 18.37 -3.52 -0.93
N GLU A 218 17.73 -4.57 -0.45
CA GLU A 218 16.77 -4.53 0.67
C GLU A 218 17.44 -4.02 1.95
N THR A 219 18.65 -4.50 2.26
CA THR A 219 19.44 -4.01 3.42
C THR A 219 19.81 -2.53 3.27
N LYS A 220 20.12 -2.07 2.05
CA LYS A 220 20.41 -0.64 1.79
C LYS A 220 19.16 0.22 1.95
N GLN A 221 18.03 -0.22 1.41
CA GLN A 221 16.74 0.48 1.54
C GLN A 221 16.26 0.53 3.00
N ALA A 222 16.38 -0.56 3.76
CA ALA A 222 16.05 -0.58 5.18
C ALA A 222 16.93 0.39 6.01
N LYS A 223 18.22 0.49 5.69
CA LYS A 223 19.13 1.48 6.32
C LYS A 223 18.78 2.91 5.94
N GLN A 224 18.35 3.16 4.70
CA GLN A 224 17.93 4.48 4.24
C GLN A 224 16.60 4.90 4.90
N GLY A 225 15.59 4.03 4.92
CA GLY A 225 14.30 4.30 5.57
C GLY A 225 14.46 4.57 7.08
N LYS A 226 15.32 3.82 7.77
CA LYS A 226 15.63 4.06 9.19
C LYS A 226 16.34 5.40 9.42
N ARG A 227 17.18 5.86 8.48
CA ARG A 227 17.84 7.17 8.56
C ARG A 227 16.85 8.31 8.32
N GLU A 228 15.97 8.16 7.33
CA GLU A 228 14.90 9.12 7.04
C GLU A 228 13.89 9.22 8.20
N GLU A 229 13.57 8.12 8.87
CA GLU A 229 12.73 8.09 10.08
C GLU A 229 13.41 8.81 11.26
N LEU A 230 14.70 8.56 11.50
CA LEU A 230 15.47 9.27 12.51
C LEU A 230 15.52 10.78 12.22
N ASP A 231 15.72 11.18 10.97
CA ASP A 231 15.75 12.59 10.57
C ASP A 231 14.38 13.29 10.68
N ARG A 232 13.26 12.54 10.69
CA ARG A 232 11.91 13.07 10.97
C ARG A 232 11.68 13.37 12.45
N ILE A 233 12.35 12.64 13.36
CA ILE A 233 12.19 12.80 14.82
C ILE A 233 13.06 13.94 15.35
N VAL A 234 14.14 14.28 14.65
CA VAL A 234 15.08 15.31 15.10
C VAL A 234 14.53 16.71 14.80
N VAL A 235 14.38 17.52 15.86
CA VAL A 235 13.90 18.91 15.79
C VAL A 235 14.99 19.91 16.15
N CYS A 236 14.81 21.16 15.71
CA CYS A 236 15.65 22.29 16.12
C CYS A 236 15.39 22.65 17.59
N GLY A 237 16.42 22.66 18.43
CA GLY A 237 16.35 22.99 19.86
C GLY A 237 16.04 24.47 20.18
N HIS A 238 15.59 25.26 19.21
CA HIS A 238 15.08 26.62 19.42
C HIS A 238 13.66 26.79 18.87
N CYS A 239 13.51 26.64 17.56
CA CYS A 239 12.24 26.88 16.88
C CYS A 239 11.38 25.62 16.68
N ASN A 240 11.85 24.46 17.16
CA ASN A 240 11.18 23.15 17.09
C ASN A 240 10.81 22.69 15.67
N VAL A 241 11.39 23.31 14.63
CA VAL A 241 11.22 22.87 13.25
C VAL A 241 11.90 21.52 13.04
N HIS A 242 11.22 20.59 12.37
CA HIS A 242 11.75 19.27 12.04
C HIS A 242 12.86 19.37 10.98
N GLY A 243 13.88 18.51 11.09
CA GLY A 243 14.94 18.41 10.09
C GLY A 243 14.42 18.11 8.67
N SER A 244 13.29 17.40 8.57
CA SER A 244 12.60 17.13 7.30
C SER A 244 11.89 18.34 6.67
N SER A 245 11.68 19.42 7.43
CA SER A 245 10.99 20.64 6.98
C SER A 245 11.95 21.71 6.43
N ILE A 246 13.25 21.44 6.42
CA ILE A 246 14.28 22.37 5.95
C ILE A 246 15.15 21.70 4.88
N ALA A 247 15.59 22.48 3.89
CA ALA A 247 16.36 21.97 2.75
C ALA A 247 17.79 21.51 3.12
N GLN A 248 18.24 21.80 4.34
CA GLN A 248 19.59 21.52 4.82
C GLN A 248 19.53 20.76 6.15
N PRO A 249 20.44 19.81 6.41
CA PRO A 249 20.44 19.07 7.66
C PRO A 249 20.67 20.00 8.86
N LEU A 250 20.05 19.65 10.01
CA LEU A 250 20.25 20.39 11.25
C LEU A 250 21.73 20.34 11.67
N ARG A 251 22.25 21.48 12.10
CA ARG A 251 23.62 21.66 12.57
C ARG A 251 23.71 21.23 14.02
N VAL A 252 24.67 20.38 14.36
CA VAL A 252 24.95 19.99 15.74
C VAL A 252 25.69 21.09 16.49
N CYS A 253 25.42 21.25 17.78
CA CYS A 253 26.18 22.12 18.65
C CYS A 253 27.65 21.66 18.68
N GLY A 254 28.59 22.54 18.29
CA GLY A 254 30.02 22.21 18.27
C GLY A 254 30.61 21.88 19.64
N GLY A 255 29.95 22.29 20.73
CA GLY A 255 30.37 22.01 22.10
C GLY A 255 29.94 20.64 22.58
N CYS A 256 28.62 20.43 22.77
CA CYS A 256 28.10 19.19 23.35
C CYS A 256 27.72 18.11 22.34
N ARG A 257 27.60 18.44 21.05
CA ARG A 257 27.12 17.57 19.95
C ARG A 257 25.71 16.96 20.14
N ASN A 258 25.04 17.24 21.26
CA ASN A 258 23.74 16.68 21.62
C ASN A 258 22.56 17.49 21.05
N GLU A 259 22.63 18.82 21.12
CA GLU A 259 21.58 19.70 20.58
C GLU A 259 21.81 20.04 19.11
N LYS A 260 20.71 20.23 18.38
CA LYS A 260 20.72 20.48 16.93
C LYS A 260 19.90 21.72 16.58
N TYR A 261 20.35 22.49 15.58
CA TYR A 261 19.75 23.76 15.20
C TYR A 261 19.67 23.91 13.68
N CYS A 262 18.59 24.53 13.18
CA CYS A 262 18.45 24.79 11.74
C CYS A 262 19.38 25.90 11.23
N SER A 263 19.88 26.76 12.13
CA SER A 263 20.77 27.86 11.79
C SER A 263 21.65 28.25 12.97
N THR A 264 22.75 28.95 12.67
CA THR A 264 23.59 29.59 13.70
C THR A 264 22.79 30.59 14.53
N GLU A 265 21.75 31.19 13.95
CA GLU A 265 20.87 32.14 14.65
C GLU A 265 20.00 31.44 15.69
N CYS A 266 19.36 30.32 15.33
CA CYS A 266 18.63 29.49 16.29
C CYS A 266 19.52 28.99 17.43
N GLN A 267 20.78 28.64 17.13
CA GLN A 267 21.75 28.26 18.16
C GLN A 267 22.05 29.42 19.12
N ARG A 268 22.21 30.65 18.60
CA ARG A 268 22.46 31.85 19.42
C ARG A 268 21.27 32.19 20.31
N LEU A 269 20.05 32.13 19.76
CA LEU A 269 18.82 32.42 20.50
C LEU A 269 18.58 31.40 21.61
N ALA A 270 18.81 30.11 21.36
CA ALA A 270 18.72 29.07 22.39
C ALA A 270 19.91 29.09 23.38
N TRP A 271 20.99 29.84 23.12
CA TRP A 271 22.21 29.75 23.93
C TRP A 271 21.99 30.08 25.41
N LYS A 272 21.10 31.04 25.72
CA LYS A 272 20.80 31.42 27.11
C LYS A 272 20.31 30.24 27.95
N GLU A 273 19.49 29.38 27.37
CA GLU A 273 18.91 28.20 28.01
C GLU A 273 19.81 26.96 27.84
N HIS A 274 20.46 26.82 26.68
CA HIS A 274 21.32 25.69 26.36
C HIS A 274 22.68 25.71 27.09
N ARG A 275 23.22 26.88 27.46
CA ARG A 275 24.61 27.01 27.93
C ARG A 275 24.93 26.14 29.15
N SER A 276 24.02 26.02 30.11
CA SER A 276 24.22 25.22 31.32
C SER A 276 24.29 23.73 30.99
N SER A 277 23.31 23.21 30.24
CA SER A 277 23.27 21.81 29.81
C SER A 277 24.42 21.46 28.86
N CYS A 278 24.83 22.38 28.00
CA CYS A 278 25.98 22.24 27.09
C CYS A 278 27.28 21.98 27.87
N LYS A 279 27.55 22.79 28.91
CA LYS A 279 28.76 22.64 29.75
C LYS A 279 28.76 21.33 30.54
N THR A 280 27.59 20.90 31.02
CA THR A 280 27.46 19.61 31.73
C THR A 280 27.74 18.44 30.79
N ALA A 281 27.17 18.47 29.58
CA ALA A 281 27.40 17.43 28.57
C ALA A 281 28.87 17.34 28.14
N GLN A 282 29.57 18.48 28.01
CA GLN A 282 31.00 18.49 27.69
C GLN A 282 31.88 17.84 28.77
N LYS A 283 31.49 17.91 30.04
CA LYS A 283 32.24 17.29 31.15
C LYS A 283 32.06 15.77 31.22
N ASN A 284 30.95 15.27 30.71
CA ASN A 284 30.58 13.86 30.82
C ASN A 284 31.04 12.99 29.64
N GLY A 285 31.76 13.56 28.66
CA GLY A 285 32.44 12.82 27.58
C GLY A 285 31.61 11.72 26.93
N VAL A 286 30.60 12.09 26.15
CA VAL A 286 29.96 11.19 25.16
C VAL A 286 30.67 11.35 23.82
#